data_AF-A0A3C1ZWV1-F1
#
_entry.id   AF-A0A3C1ZWV1-F1
#
_cell.length_a   1.000
_cell.length_b   1.000
_cell.length_c   1.000
_cell.angle_alpha   90.00
_cell.angle_beta   90.00
_cell.angle_gamma   90.00
#
_symmetry.space_group_name_H-M   'P 1'
#
loop_
_entity.id
_entity.type
_entity.pdbx_description
1 polymer ?
#
loop_
_entity_poly.entity_id
_entity_poly.type
_entity_poly.pdbx_seq_one_letter_code
_entity_poly.pdbx_strand_id
1 'polypeptide(L)'
;MENSETEEDQLQYEGKYVFTPHRSSMYPFLTESNRRDLREQLYTAYVQRGDNDNETDNKEVAARIAKLRAERAQLMGYESHAHFVLEERMLKTPAEVYDLLMQLWKPALERAKVEVADMQAVVDAEGGDFEIAAWDWWQYSEKVRVAKYDLDEAALKPYLSLDNVLNGVFATTNKLWGLTFTEIFDINLYHPDARVWEVKDKDGSHLGIFIGDYFTRSNKRGGAWMSSFR
;
A
#
# COMPACT_ATOMS: atom_id res chain seq x y z
N MET A 1 -16.17 -6.17 13.52
CA MET A 1 -16.78 -6.95 14.62
C MET A 1 -15.72 -7.72 15.38
N GLU A 2 -14.83 -8.50 14.74
CA GLU A 2 -13.73 -9.20 15.44
C GLU A 2 -12.64 -8.30 16.07
N ASN A 3 -12.60 -7.01 15.74
CA ASN A 3 -11.63 -6.04 16.28
C ASN A 3 -12.24 -5.05 17.29
N SER A 4 -13.47 -5.25 17.76
CA SER A 4 -14.03 -4.41 18.82
C SER A 4 -13.49 -4.87 20.17
N GLU A 5 -12.99 -3.94 20.97
CA GLU A 5 -12.38 -4.26 22.27
C GLU A 5 -13.42 -4.62 23.34
N THR A 6 -14.71 -4.33 23.09
CA THR A 6 -15.82 -4.61 24.02
C THR A 6 -17.03 -5.23 23.31
N GLU A 7 -17.86 -5.98 24.05
CA GLU A 7 -19.17 -6.50 23.57
C GLU A 7 -20.15 -5.35 23.25
N GLU A 8 -20.05 -4.23 23.97
CA GLU A 8 -20.84 -3.01 23.75
C GLU A 8 -20.53 -2.39 22.37
N ASP A 9 -19.25 -2.37 21.99
CA ASP A 9 -18.81 -1.92 20.67
C ASP A 9 -19.21 -2.87 19.54
N GLN A 10 -19.48 -4.14 19.84
CA GLN A 10 -20.02 -5.08 18.86
C GLN A 10 -21.52 -4.82 18.61
N LEU A 11 -22.28 -4.54 19.68
CA LEU A 11 -23.71 -4.25 19.63
C LEU A 11 -24.02 -2.95 18.89
N GLN A 12 -23.19 -1.90 19.00
CA GLN A 12 -23.42 -0.64 18.29
C GLN A 12 -23.38 -0.76 16.76
N TYR A 13 -22.70 -1.80 16.24
CA TYR A 13 -22.56 -2.10 14.82
C TYR A 13 -23.42 -3.28 14.35
N GLU A 14 -24.31 -3.79 15.21
CA GLU A 14 -25.23 -4.86 14.84
C GLU A 14 -26.11 -4.44 13.65
N GLY A 15 -26.19 -5.31 12.63
CA GLY A 15 -26.92 -5.02 11.40
C GLY A 15 -26.28 -3.97 10.48
N LYS A 16 -25.08 -3.46 10.80
CA LYS A 16 -24.34 -2.47 9.99
C LYS A 16 -23.13 -3.09 9.28
N TYR A 17 -22.70 -2.42 8.21
CA TYR A 17 -21.41 -2.70 7.56
C TYR A 17 -20.34 -1.78 8.14
N VAL A 18 -19.16 -2.33 8.40
CA VAL A 18 -18.00 -1.58 8.92
C VAL A 18 -16.95 -1.48 7.84
N PHE A 19 -16.59 -0.26 7.46
CA PHE A 19 -15.46 0.04 6.58
C PHE A 19 -14.37 0.71 7.40
N THR A 20 -13.13 0.30 7.19
CA THR A 20 -11.97 0.81 7.93
C THR A 20 -11.00 1.53 7.00
N PRO A 21 -10.17 2.45 7.51
CA PRO A 21 -9.07 3.04 6.72
C PRO A 21 -7.97 2.04 6.31
N HIS A 22 -8.10 0.74 6.63
CA HIS A 22 -7.17 -0.24 6.11
C HIS A 22 -7.34 -0.36 4.59
N ARG A 23 -6.24 -0.39 3.82
CA ARG A 23 -6.29 -0.34 2.34
C ARG A 23 -7.19 -1.42 1.71
N SER A 24 -7.18 -2.63 2.27
CA SER A 24 -8.05 -3.75 1.83
C SER A 24 -9.55 -3.51 2.02
N SER A 25 -9.93 -2.60 2.92
CA SER A 25 -11.31 -2.17 3.14
C SER A 25 -11.63 -0.87 2.39
N MET A 26 -10.70 0.09 2.42
CA MET A 26 -10.88 1.42 1.85
C MET A 26 -10.89 1.42 0.33
N TYR A 27 -9.93 0.77 -0.35
CA TYR A 27 -9.86 0.86 -1.81
C TYR A 27 -11.11 0.32 -2.50
N PRO A 28 -11.64 -0.88 -2.17
CA PRO A 28 -12.90 -1.34 -2.76
C PRO A 28 -14.06 -0.37 -2.50
N PHE A 29 -14.12 0.25 -1.31
CA PHE A 29 -15.17 1.22 -1.02
C PHE A 29 -15.03 2.51 -1.85
N LEU A 30 -13.80 3.04 -2.01
CA LEU A 30 -13.56 4.23 -2.82
C LEU A 30 -13.74 3.98 -4.31
N THR A 31 -13.55 2.75 -4.79
CA THR A 31 -13.80 2.38 -6.20
C THR A 31 -15.29 2.17 -6.48
N GLU A 32 -15.98 1.36 -5.66
CA GLU A 32 -17.31 0.83 -6.01
C GLU A 32 -18.47 1.64 -5.42
N SER A 33 -18.27 2.37 -4.32
CA SER A 33 -19.37 3.03 -3.63
C SER A 33 -19.87 4.25 -4.42
N ASN A 34 -21.16 4.29 -4.73
CA ASN A 34 -21.82 5.48 -5.30
C ASN A 34 -22.10 6.59 -4.29
N ARG A 35 -21.80 6.37 -3.00
CA ARG A 35 -21.99 7.38 -1.93
C ARG A 35 -20.74 8.25 -1.80
N ARG A 36 -20.67 9.31 -2.61
CA ARG A 36 -19.54 10.26 -2.62
C ARG A 36 -19.23 10.85 -1.24
N ASP A 37 -20.27 11.19 -0.49
CA ASP A 37 -20.16 11.70 0.89
C ASP A 37 -19.44 10.72 1.83
N LEU A 38 -19.73 9.43 1.69
CA LEU A 38 -19.05 8.39 2.47
C LEU A 38 -17.63 8.11 1.96
N ARG A 39 -17.39 8.23 0.64
CA ARG A 39 -16.02 8.15 0.09
C ARG A 39 -15.14 9.26 0.65
N GLU A 40 -15.64 10.49 0.66
CA GLU A 40 -14.99 11.64 1.26
C GLU A 40 -14.70 11.41 2.73
N GLN A 41 -15.69 10.95 3.51
CA GLN A 41 -15.50 10.66 4.93
C GLN A 41 -14.41 9.61 5.17
N LEU A 42 -14.44 8.49 4.44
CA LEU A 42 -13.47 7.40 4.61
C LEU A 42 -12.06 7.81 4.15
N TYR A 43 -11.96 8.50 3.02
CA TYR A 43 -10.69 9.02 2.51
C TYR A 43 -10.08 10.04 3.48
N THR A 44 -10.89 10.96 4.01
CA THR A 44 -10.47 11.97 4.98
C THR A 44 -9.96 11.30 6.26
N ALA A 45 -10.70 10.34 6.79
CA ALA A 45 -10.27 9.54 7.93
C ALA A 45 -8.94 8.80 7.69
N TYR A 46 -8.65 8.38 6.45
CA TYR A 46 -7.37 7.75 6.09
C TYR A 46 -6.20 8.73 6.06
N VAL A 47 -6.37 9.91 5.46
CA VAL A 47 -5.29 10.90 5.31
C VAL A 47 -5.00 11.64 6.62
N GLN A 48 -5.98 11.77 7.50
CA GLN A 48 -5.83 12.39 8.83
C GLN A 48 -5.31 11.40 9.90
N ARG A 49 -4.94 10.16 9.56
CA ARG A 49 -4.41 9.22 10.57
C ARG A 49 -3.13 9.75 11.19
N GLY A 50 -3.14 9.88 12.52
CA GLY A 50 -2.05 10.47 13.28
C GLY A 50 -1.99 12.00 13.20
N ASP A 51 -3.08 12.65 12.79
CA ASP A 51 -3.22 14.11 12.73
C ASP A 51 -4.64 14.50 13.20
N ASN A 52 -4.96 14.24 14.47
CA ASN A 52 -6.31 14.40 15.05
C ASN A 52 -6.33 15.09 16.43
N ASP A 53 -5.22 15.68 16.86
CA ASP A 53 -5.11 16.38 18.16
C ASP A 53 -5.52 15.49 19.36
N ASN A 54 -5.19 14.20 19.29
CA ASN A 54 -5.51 13.19 20.30
C ASN A 54 -4.26 12.40 20.76
N GLU A 55 -4.45 11.36 21.56
CA GLU A 55 -3.35 10.53 22.10
C GLU A 55 -2.53 9.78 21.04
N THR A 56 -3.04 9.67 19.81
CA THR A 56 -2.37 9.05 18.67
C THR A 56 -1.81 10.05 17.67
N ASP A 57 -1.80 11.35 18.01
CA ASP A 57 -1.28 12.42 17.16
C ASP A 57 0.25 12.34 16.98
N ASN A 58 0.71 12.50 15.74
CA ASN A 58 2.11 12.35 15.36
C ASN A 58 2.78 13.69 15.04
N LYS A 59 2.11 14.84 15.11
CA LYS A 59 2.69 16.14 14.71
C LYS A 59 3.93 16.48 15.53
N GLU A 60 3.83 16.42 16.86
CA GLU A 60 4.95 16.72 17.76
C GLU A 60 6.10 15.72 17.58
N VAL A 61 5.77 14.43 17.42
CA VAL A 61 6.75 13.36 17.19
C VAL A 61 7.50 13.60 15.88
N ALA A 62 6.79 13.93 14.79
CA ALA A 62 7.38 14.22 13.49
C ALA A 62 8.30 15.45 13.54
N ALA A 63 7.85 16.54 14.17
CA ALA A 63 8.65 17.75 14.34
C ALA A 63 9.93 17.47 15.17
N ARG A 64 9.82 16.70 16.25
CA ARG A 64 10.96 16.30 17.07
C ARG A 64 11.94 15.42 16.30
N ILE A 65 11.46 14.47 15.50
CA ILE A 65 12.30 13.63 14.62
C ILE A 65 13.06 14.52 13.62
N ALA A 66 12.38 15.47 12.97
CA ALA A 66 13.02 16.37 12.01
C ALA A 66 14.12 17.22 12.66
N LYS A 67 13.84 17.79 13.84
CA LYS A 67 14.81 18.55 14.64
C LYS A 67 16.04 17.70 15.00
N LEU A 68 15.83 16.53 15.61
CA LEU A 68 16.91 15.63 16.02
C LEU A 68 17.74 15.15 14.83
N ARG A 69 17.11 14.93 13.67
CA ARG A 69 17.81 14.56 12.42
C ARG A 69 18.72 15.68 11.92
N ALA A 70 18.28 16.94 12.02
CA ALA A 70 19.07 18.10 11.65
C ALA A 70 20.25 18.31 12.63
N GLU A 71 20.00 18.25 13.94
CA GLU A 71 21.05 18.35 14.98
C GLU A 71 22.11 17.28 14.80
N ARG A 72 21.70 16.02 14.57
CA ARG A 72 22.64 14.92 14.30
C ARG A 72 23.52 15.18 13.09
N ALA A 73 22.95 15.71 12.01
CA ALA A 73 23.73 16.00 10.79
C ALA A 73 24.77 17.10 11.05
N GLN A 74 24.39 18.17 11.75
CA GLN A 74 25.28 19.27 12.10
C GLN A 74 26.44 18.80 13.00
N LEU A 75 26.15 17.99 14.01
CA LEU A 75 27.18 17.42 14.90
C LEU A 75 28.19 16.55 14.15
N MET A 76 27.78 15.93 13.05
CA MET A 76 28.62 15.09 12.20
C MET A 76 29.29 15.90 11.06
N GLY A 77 29.10 17.22 11.01
CA GLY A 77 29.72 18.09 10.00
C GLY A 77 28.99 18.18 8.66
N TYR A 78 27.75 17.68 8.56
CA TYR A 78 26.95 17.74 7.33
C TYR A 78 25.99 18.93 7.36
N GLU A 79 25.72 19.49 6.17
CA GLU A 79 24.79 20.62 6.00
C GLU A 79 23.34 20.26 6.37
N SER A 80 22.92 19.03 6.07
CA SER A 80 21.56 18.57 6.37
C SER A 80 21.51 17.06 6.61
N HIS A 81 20.40 16.59 7.18
CA HIS A 81 20.14 15.17 7.32
C HIS A 81 20.20 14.42 5.98
N ALA A 82 19.77 15.06 4.89
CA ALA A 82 19.81 14.46 3.56
C ALA A 82 21.26 14.24 3.10
N HIS A 83 22.15 15.23 3.28
CA HIS A 83 23.58 15.06 3.00
C HIS A 83 24.20 13.93 3.82
N PHE A 84 23.85 13.84 5.11
CA PHE A 84 24.33 12.77 5.99
C PHE A 84 23.90 11.38 5.50
N VAL A 85 22.62 11.16 5.19
CA VAL A 85 22.15 9.80 4.81
C VAL A 85 22.54 9.39 3.40
N LEU A 86 22.82 10.34 2.50
CA LEU A 86 23.16 10.06 1.11
C LEU A 86 24.62 9.65 0.89
N GLU A 87 25.50 9.88 1.88
CA GLU A 87 26.90 9.45 1.82
C GLU A 87 27.02 7.95 1.52
N GLU A 88 26.18 7.12 2.15
CA GLU A 88 26.12 5.66 1.96
C GLU A 88 25.08 5.23 0.92
N ARG A 89 24.62 6.13 0.05
CA ARG A 89 23.65 5.82 -1.02
C ARG A 89 24.30 6.00 -2.39
N MET A 90 23.62 5.55 -3.45
CA MET A 90 24.15 5.67 -4.81
C MET A 90 24.27 7.13 -5.25
N LEU A 91 23.17 7.89 -5.10
CA LEU A 91 23.19 9.34 -5.26
C LEU A 91 23.77 9.95 -3.99
N LYS A 92 24.75 10.85 -4.15
CA LYS A 92 25.57 11.33 -3.04
C LYS A 92 25.10 12.66 -2.49
N THR A 93 24.31 13.40 -3.26
CA THR A 93 23.85 14.74 -2.88
C THR A 93 22.34 14.88 -3.02
N PRO A 94 21.70 15.74 -2.19
CA PRO A 94 20.29 16.06 -2.36
C PRO A 94 19.97 16.68 -3.72
N ALA A 95 20.89 17.44 -4.31
CA ALA A 95 20.72 18.04 -5.65
C ALA A 95 20.53 16.96 -6.72
N GLU A 96 21.40 15.94 -6.76
CA GLU A 96 21.27 14.81 -7.69
C GLU A 96 19.95 14.04 -7.50
N VAL A 97 19.49 13.92 -6.25
CA VAL A 97 18.18 13.31 -5.95
C VAL A 97 17.06 14.14 -6.55
N TYR A 98 17.05 15.46 -6.33
CA TYR A 98 16.03 16.34 -6.89
C TYR A 98 16.09 16.39 -8.42
N ASP A 99 17.28 16.39 -9.02
CA ASP A 99 17.43 16.37 -10.48
C ASP A 99 16.78 15.12 -11.09
N LEU A 100 17.00 13.94 -10.48
CA LEU A 100 16.34 12.71 -10.90
C LEU A 100 14.83 12.77 -10.67
N LEU A 101 14.38 13.21 -9.50
CA LEU A 101 12.95 13.32 -9.20
C LEU A 101 12.23 14.27 -10.15
N MET A 102 12.86 15.38 -10.54
CA MET A 102 12.28 16.36 -11.44
C MET A 102 12.20 15.89 -12.89
N GLN A 103 13.08 14.97 -13.32
CA GLN A 103 12.95 14.29 -14.61
C GLN A 103 11.68 13.43 -14.68
N LEU A 104 11.26 12.85 -13.56
CA LEU A 104 10.02 12.08 -13.46
C LEU A 104 8.79 12.98 -13.22
N TRP A 105 8.90 13.95 -12.32
CA TRP A 105 7.79 14.79 -11.87
C TRP A 105 7.14 15.55 -13.02
N LYS A 106 7.94 16.19 -13.89
CA LYS A 106 7.43 17.00 -15.00
C LYS A 106 6.52 16.20 -15.95
N PRO A 107 6.97 15.08 -16.57
CA PRO A 107 6.10 14.30 -17.44
C PRO A 107 4.95 13.60 -16.69
N ALA A 108 5.17 13.19 -15.43
CA ALA A 108 4.11 12.59 -14.62
C ALA A 108 2.97 13.58 -14.33
N LEU A 109 3.30 14.84 -14.02
CA LEU A 109 2.31 15.89 -13.79
C LEU A 109 1.49 16.19 -15.04
N GLU A 110 2.14 16.27 -16.21
CA GLU A 110 1.43 16.47 -17.48
C GLU A 110 0.47 15.30 -17.79
N ARG A 111 0.88 14.06 -17.50
CA ARG A 111 -0.01 12.90 -17.63
C ARG A 111 -1.17 12.96 -16.63
N ALA A 112 -0.91 13.28 -15.37
CA ALA A 112 -1.93 13.35 -14.33
C ALA A 112 -3.02 14.40 -14.64
N LYS A 113 -2.64 15.54 -15.24
CA LYS A 113 -3.63 16.54 -15.71
C LYS A 113 -4.57 15.97 -16.77
N VAL A 114 -4.05 15.18 -17.71
CA VAL A 114 -4.87 14.51 -18.73
C VAL A 114 -5.81 13.50 -18.08
N GLU A 115 -5.31 12.70 -17.13
CA GLU A 115 -6.12 11.70 -16.43
C GLU A 115 -7.24 12.33 -15.59
N VAL A 116 -6.96 13.45 -14.90
CA VAL A 116 -7.99 14.21 -14.18
C VAL A 116 -9.03 14.80 -15.14
N ALA A 117 -8.60 15.31 -16.30
CA ALA A 117 -9.54 15.80 -17.32
C ALA A 117 -10.42 14.68 -17.89
N ASP A 118 -9.85 13.48 -18.12
CA ASP A 118 -10.61 12.30 -18.54
C ASP A 118 -11.66 11.90 -17.48
N MET A 119 -11.28 11.94 -16.20
CA MET A 119 -12.20 11.67 -15.08
C MET A 119 -13.31 12.72 -14.97
N GLN A 120 -12.98 14.00 -15.12
CA GLN A 120 -13.96 15.08 -15.11
C GLN A 120 -14.97 14.94 -16.24
N ALA A 121 -14.53 14.57 -17.45
CA ALA A 121 -15.44 14.33 -18.57
C ALA A 121 -16.46 13.22 -18.29
N VAL A 122 -16.08 12.21 -17.49
CA VAL A 122 -17.03 11.17 -17.02
C VAL A 122 -18.04 11.75 -16.03
N VAL A 123 -17.61 12.60 -15.09
CA VAL A 123 -18.53 13.31 -14.17
C VAL A 123 -19.56 14.11 -14.98
N ASP A 124 -19.10 14.91 -15.94
CA ASP A 124 -19.94 15.77 -16.75
C ASP A 124 -20.94 14.95 -17.60
N ALA A 125 -20.49 13.83 -18.18
CA ALA A 125 -21.34 12.94 -18.98
C ALA A 125 -22.42 12.23 -18.13
N GLU A 126 -22.15 11.97 -16.86
CA GLU A 126 -23.12 11.44 -15.89
C GLU A 126 -24.08 12.50 -15.34
N GLY A 127 -23.88 13.78 -15.71
CA GLY A 127 -24.67 14.91 -15.20
C GLY A 127 -24.30 15.30 -13.76
N GLY A 128 -23.09 14.97 -13.31
CA GLY A 128 -22.56 15.42 -12.02
C GLY A 128 -22.26 16.92 -12.00
N ASP A 129 -22.44 17.55 -10.84
CA ASP A 129 -22.22 18.99 -10.62
C ASP A 129 -21.10 19.21 -9.59
N PHE A 130 -19.95 18.56 -9.81
CA PHE A 130 -18.79 18.69 -8.94
C PHE A 130 -17.47 18.55 -9.71
N GLU A 131 -16.43 19.17 -9.17
CA GLU A 131 -15.05 18.96 -9.62
C GLU A 131 -14.47 17.70 -8.96
N ILE A 132 -13.72 16.90 -9.73
CA ILE A 132 -13.01 15.73 -9.23
C ILE A 132 -12.13 16.11 -8.03
N ALA A 133 -12.38 15.44 -6.90
CA ALA A 133 -11.57 15.55 -5.70
C ALA A 133 -10.78 14.26 -5.44
N ALA A 134 -9.90 14.28 -4.43
CA ALA A 134 -9.00 13.15 -4.17
C ALA A 134 -9.75 11.84 -3.84
N TRP A 135 -10.90 11.91 -3.17
CA TRP A 135 -11.74 10.74 -2.86
C TRP A 135 -12.57 10.23 -4.05
N ASP A 136 -12.57 10.93 -5.17
CA ASP A 136 -13.26 10.53 -6.40
C ASP A 136 -12.33 9.74 -7.34
N TRP A 137 -11.01 9.81 -7.12
CA TRP A 137 -10.00 9.25 -8.01
C TRP A 137 -10.23 7.76 -8.33
N TRP A 138 -10.39 6.91 -7.31
CA TRP A 138 -10.53 5.46 -7.48
C TRP A 138 -11.74 5.09 -8.34
N GLN A 139 -12.92 5.61 -8.02
CA GLN A 139 -14.13 5.34 -8.80
C GLN A 139 -14.01 5.86 -10.23
N TYR A 140 -13.61 7.11 -10.43
CA TYR A 140 -13.64 7.71 -11.76
C TYR A 140 -12.51 7.20 -12.66
N SER A 141 -11.34 6.86 -12.11
CA SER A 141 -10.29 6.16 -12.87
C SER A 141 -10.74 4.78 -13.34
N GLU A 142 -11.53 4.05 -12.55
CA GLU A 142 -12.09 2.76 -12.98
C GLU A 142 -13.13 2.93 -14.07
N LYS A 143 -14.02 3.91 -13.96
CA LYS A 143 -14.96 4.25 -15.04
C LYS A 143 -14.24 4.62 -16.35
N VAL A 144 -13.18 5.42 -16.26
CA VAL A 144 -12.32 5.74 -17.41
C VAL A 144 -11.66 4.48 -17.98
N ARG A 145 -11.17 3.57 -17.12
CA ARG A 145 -10.55 2.31 -17.54
C ARG A 145 -11.52 1.44 -18.32
N VAL A 146 -12.72 1.22 -17.80
CA VAL A 146 -13.77 0.45 -18.47
C VAL A 146 -14.13 1.09 -19.82
N ALA A 147 -14.35 2.41 -19.84
CA ALA A 147 -14.74 3.11 -21.07
C ALA A 147 -13.64 3.11 -22.15
N LYS A 148 -12.36 3.20 -21.78
CA LYS A 148 -11.24 3.26 -22.74
C LYS A 148 -10.72 1.89 -23.16
N TYR A 149 -10.80 0.89 -22.30
CA TYR A 149 -10.10 -0.39 -22.48
C TYR A 149 -11.00 -1.63 -22.41
N ASP A 150 -12.30 -1.47 -22.13
CA ASP A 150 -13.23 -2.59 -21.91
C ASP A 150 -12.68 -3.59 -20.87
N LEU A 151 -12.05 -3.04 -19.83
CA LEU A 151 -11.37 -3.79 -18.78
C LEU A 151 -11.92 -3.41 -17.42
N ASP A 152 -12.53 -4.40 -16.76
CA ASP A 152 -13.06 -4.34 -15.40
C ASP A 152 -12.14 -5.12 -14.45
N GLU A 153 -11.59 -4.46 -13.42
CA GLU A 153 -10.74 -5.11 -12.42
C GLU A 153 -11.49 -6.22 -11.64
N ALA A 154 -12.79 -6.05 -11.38
CA ALA A 154 -13.61 -7.05 -10.69
C ALA A 154 -13.75 -8.34 -11.52
N ALA A 155 -13.75 -8.23 -12.86
CA ALA A 155 -13.78 -9.38 -13.75
C ALA A 155 -12.47 -10.21 -13.72
N LEU A 156 -11.34 -9.59 -13.37
CA LEU A 156 -10.05 -10.27 -13.23
C LEU A 156 -9.90 -11.03 -11.91
N LYS A 157 -10.56 -10.57 -10.85
CA LYS A 157 -10.38 -11.08 -9.47
C LYS A 157 -10.49 -12.61 -9.33
N PRO A 158 -11.44 -13.32 -9.98
CA PRO A 158 -11.54 -14.78 -9.88
C PRO A 158 -10.31 -15.53 -10.41
N TYR A 159 -9.55 -14.92 -11.34
CA TYR A 159 -8.37 -15.53 -11.95
C TYR A 159 -7.10 -15.36 -11.08
N LEU A 160 -7.11 -14.39 -10.16
CA LEU A 160 -5.94 -13.99 -9.36
C LEU A 160 -6.06 -14.48 -7.91
N SER A 161 -6.37 -15.78 -7.71
CA SER A 161 -6.30 -16.39 -6.39
C SER A 161 -4.86 -16.37 -5.86
N LEU A 162 -4.69 -16.28 -4.53
CA LEU A 162 -3.37 -16.27 -3.90
C LEU A 162 -2.53 -17.48 -4.34
N ASP A 163 -3.11 -18.67 -4.34
CA ASP A 163 -2.42 -19.90 -4.74
C ASP A 163 -1.98 -19.88 -6.21
N ASN A 164 -2.82 -19.38 -7.12
CA ASN A 164 -2.47 -19.26 -8.53
C ASN A 164 -1.32 -18.26 -8.73
N VAL A 165 -1.37 -17.13 -8.01
CA VAL A 165 -0.32 -16.11 -8.08
C VAL A 165 1.00 -16.65 -7.51
N LEU A 166 0.97 -17.36 -6.38
CA LEU A 166 2.17 -18.00 -5.81
C LEU A 166 2.75 -19.05 -6.77
N ASN A 167 1.91 -19.88 -7.37
CA ASN A 167 2.34 -20.83 -8.40
C ASN A 167 3.00 -20.12 -9.59
N GLY A 168 2.45 -18.99 -10.03
CA GLY A 168 3.04 -18.16 -11.08
C GLY A 168 4.41 -17.59 -10.69
N VAL A 169 4.55 -17.09 -9.46
CA VAL A 169 5.83 -16.60 -8.92
C VAL A 169 6.85 -17.74 -8.88
N PHE A 170 6.50 -18.89 -8.29
CA PHE A 170 7.40 -20.05 -8.16
C PHE A 170 7.80 -20.63 -9.52
N ALA A 171 6.87 -20.75 -10.46
CA ALA A 171 7.16 -21.19 -11.82
C ALA A 171 8.10 -20.23 -12.54
N THR A 172 7.92 -18.91 -12.34
CA THR A 172 8.82 -17.89 -12.92
C THR A 172 10.22 -17.98 -12.34
N THR A 173 10.34 -18.10 -11.00
CA THR A 173 11.63 -18.25 -10.34
C THR A 173 12.34 -19.55 -10.73
N ASN A 174 11.59 -20.63 -10.93
CA ASN A 174 12.15 -21.89 -11.40
C ASN A 174 12.69 -21.76 -12.84
N LYS A 175 11.96 -21.11 -13.74
CA LYS A 175 12.42 -20.90 -15.13
C LYS A 175 13.68 -20.04 -15.22
N LEU A 176 13.78 -18.99 -14.39
CA LEU A 176 14.90 -18.06 -14.41
C LEU A 176 16.14 -18.61 -13.70
N TRP A 177 15.97 -19.26 -12.56
CA TRP A 177 17.07 -19.61 -11.65
C TRP A 177 17.12 -21.09 -11.27
N GLY A 178 16.13 -21.90 -11.64
CA GLY A 178 16.05 -23.31 -11.27
C GLY A 178 15.59 -23.57 -9.83
N LEU A 179 15.16 -22.54 -9.10
CA LEU A 179 14.72 -22.65 -7.71
C LEU A 179 13.45 -23.50 -7.58
N THR A 180 13.36 -24.30 -6.52
CA THR A 180 12.15 -25.07 -6.19
C THR A 180 11.66 -24.73 -4.80
N PHE A 181 10.34 -24.73 -4.63
CA PHE A 181 9.65 -24.34 -3.40
C PHE A 181 8.74 -25.50 -2.98
N THR A 182 8.94 -26.04 -1.79
CA THR A 182 8.12 -27.13 -1.23
C THR A 182 7.48 -26.65 0.07
N GLU A 183 6.15 -26.62 0.12
CA GLU A 183 5.45 -26.17 1.33
C GLU A 183 5.64 -27.17 2.48
N ILE A 184 5.88 -26.64 3.68
CA ILE A 184 6.10 -27.40 4.92
C ILE A 184 4.89 -27.17 5.82
N PHE A 185 4.30 -28.25 6.34
CA PHE A 185 3.08 -28.17 7.16
C PHE A 185 3.30 -28.50 8.64
N ASP A 186 4.45 -29.09 8.98
CA ASP A 186 4.80 -29.59 10.31
C ASP A 186 5.74 -28.65 11.08
N ILE A 187 5.54 -27.34 10.93
CA ILE A 187 6.29 -26.31 11.67
C ILE A 187 5.37 -25.33 12.37
N ASN A 188 5.69 -25.00 13.62
CA ASN A 188 4.96 -23.97 14.36
C ASN A 188 5.38 -22.58 13.88
N LEU A 189 4.42 -21.84 13.33
CA LEU A 189 4.60 -20.45 12.91
C LEU A 189 4.02 -19.49 13.95
N TYR A 190 4.40 -18.22 13.85
CA TYR A 190 3.91 -17.15 14.73
C TYR A 190 2.44 -16.80 14.49
N HIS A 191 1.84 -17.26 13.38
CA HIS A 191 0.43 -17.04 13.05
C HIS A 191 -0.11 -18.23 12.24
N PRO A 192 -1.35 -18.69 12.46
CA PRO A 192 -1.93 -19.85 11.77
C PRO A 192 -2.08 -19.65 10.26
N ASP A 193 -2.35 -18.43 9.80
CA ASP A 193 -2.46 -18.15 8.35
C ASP A 193 -1.11 -17.95 7.65
N ALA A 194 0.00 -17.96 8.38
CA ALA A 194 1.31 -17.92 7.76
C ALA A 194 1.60 -19.26 7.09
N ARG A 195 2.27 -19.21 5.94
CA ARG A 195 2.70 -20.38 5.17
C ARG A 195 4.21 -20.38 5.03
N VAL A 196 4.80 -21.55 4.83
CA VAL A 196 6.25 -21.72 4.85
C VAL A 196 6.70 -22.73 3.82
N TRP A 197 7.79 -22.42 3.12
CA TRP A 197 8.36 -23.22 2.05
C TRP A 197 9.84 -23.49 2.28
N GLU A 198 10.26 -24.73 2.04
CA GLU A 198 11.65 -25.07 1.78
C GLU A 198 12.04 -24.57 0.39
N VAL A 199 13.15 -23.83 0.30
CA VAL A 199 13.71 -23.36 -0.97
C VAL A 199 14.98 -24.13 -1.29
N LYS A 200 15.03 -24.75 -2.47
CA LYS A 200 16.22 -25.46 -2.98
C LYS A 200 16.74 -24.83 -4.26
N ASP A 201 18.06 -24.92 -4.45
CA ASP A 201 18.72 -24.54 -5.70
C ASP A 201 18.49 -25.59 -6.80
N LYS A 202 18.92 -25.27 -8.02
CA LYS A 202 18.82 -26.11 -9.21
C LYS A 202 19.51 -27.48 -9.04
N ASP A 203 20.55 -27.57 -8.22
CA ASP A 203 21.25 -28.83 -7.93
C ASP A 203 20.58 -29.65 -6.81
N GLY A 204 19.49 -29.15 -6.23
CA GLY A 204 18.74 -29.76 -5.14
C GLY A 204 19.28 -29.43 -3.75
N SER A 205 20.34 -28.62 -3.62
CA SER A 205 20.85 -28.16 -2.34
C SER A 205 19.86 -27.22 -1.64
N HIS A 206 19.83 -27.28 -0.31
CA HIS A 206 18.98 -26.42 0.50
C HIS A 206 19.54 -24.98 0.55
N LEU A 207 18.71 -23.98 0.23
CA LEU A 207 19.08 -22.56 0.28
C LEU A 207 18.51 -21.86 1.51
N GLY A 208 17.32 -22.25 1.95
CA GLY A 208 16.69 -21.65 3.12
C GLY A 208 15.20 -21.88 3.18
N ILE A 209 14.56 -21.05 4.01
CA ILE A 209 13.13 -21.08 4.28
C ILE A 209 12.51 -19.75 3.88
N PHE A 210 11.39 -19.81 3.16
CA PHE A 210 10.56 -18.65 2.84
C PHE A 210 9.26 -18.72 3.64
N ILE A 211 8.92 -17.66 4.37
CA ILE A 211 7.65 -17.55 5.10
C ILE A 211 6.81 -16.45 4.44
N GLY A 212 5.58 -16.80 4.10
CA GLY A 212 4.58 -15.90 3.54
C GLY A 212 3.42 -15.69 4.50
N ASP A 213 3.22 -14.45 4.96
CA ASP A 213 2.07 -14.05 5.75
C ASP A 213 1.32 -12.97 4.96
N TYR A 214 0.21 -13.34 4.33
CA TYR A 214 -0.42 -12.56 3.25
C TYR A 214 -1.61 -11.71 3.71
N PHE A 215 -2.29 -12.12 4.77
CA PHE A 215 -3.56 -11.50 5.14
C PHE A 215 -3.40 -10.32 6.09
N THR A 216 -4.38 -9.43 6.03
CA THR A 216 -4.47 -8.22 6.86
C THR A 216 -5.13 -8.57 8.18
N ARG A 217 -4.60 -8.06 9.29
CA ARG A 217 -5.18 -8.25 10.64
C ARG A 217 -4.78 -7.08 11.54
N SER A 218 -5.54 -6.85 12.61
CA SER A 218 -5.39 -5.69 13.51
C SER A 218 -4.01 -5.56 14.14
N ASN A 219 -3.42 -6.68 14.57
CA ASN A 219 -2.09 -6.70 15.18
C ASN A 219 -0.92 -6.76 14.17
N LYS A 220 -1.19 -6.60 12.86
CA LYS A 220 -0.17 -6.63 11.80
C LYS A 220 -0.02 -5.24 11.19
N ARG A 221 1.23 -4.80 11.07
CA ARG A 221 1.57 -3.54 10.39
C ARG A 221 1.01 -3.54 8.96
N GLY A 222 0.49 -2.40 8.50
CA GLY A 222 0.03 -2.25 7.12
C GLY A 222 1.18 -2.18 6.10
N GLY A 223 0.90 -2.56 4.85
CA GLY A 223 1.84 -2.55 3.73
C GLY A 223 2.31 -3.96 3.34
N ALA A 224 3.38 -4.01 2.55
CA ALA A 224 4.08 -5.24 2.19
C ALA A 224 5.58 -5.03 2.45
N TRP A 225 6.25 -6.00 3.08
CA TRP A 225 7.67 -5.93 3.40
C TRP A 225 8.28 -7.33 3.35
N MET A 226 9.61 -7.37 3.28
CA MET A 226 10.41 -8.58 3.46
C MET A 226 11.31 -8.37 4.67
N SER A 227 11.49 -9.42 5.47
CA SER A 227 12.42 -9.44 6.60
C SER A 227 13.10 -10.79 6.64
N SER A 228 14.27 -10.84 7.28
CA SER A 228 15.01 -12.08 7.50
C SER A 228 14.91 -12.49 8.96
N PHE A 229 14.71 -13.79 9.17
CA PHE A 229 15.01 -14.44 10.43
C PHE A 229 16.41 -15.06 10.31
N ARG A 230 17.15 -15.08 11.42
CA ARG A 230 18.42 -15.78 11.55
C ARG A 230 18.33 -16.72 12.73
#